data_AF-A0A5C7MHX4-F1
#
_entry.id   AF-A0A5C7MHX4-F1
#
_cell.length_a   1.000
_cell.length_b   1.000
_cell.length_c   1.000
_cell.angle_alpha   90.00
_cell.angle_beta   90.00
_cell.angle_gamma   90.00
#
_symmetry.space_group_name_H-M   'P 1'
#
loop_
_entity.id
_entity.type
_entity.pdbx_description
1 polymer ?
#
loop_
_entity_poly.entity_id
_entity_poly.type
_entity_poly.pdbx_seq_one_letter_code
_entity_poly.pdbx_strand_id
1 'polypeptide(L)'
;MPPAKKNAKKSPAPSDPKDGANADDVVTMQFRGQTFTVPRHLDDWETDACIALSEKNFLLAVKVQLTAGNQWTRFNALGSKRRDLMEFLAIFGAAVMQEVVS
;
A
#
# COMPACT_ATOMS: atom_id res chain seq x y z
N MET A 1 -24.98 -6.25 54.30
CA MET A 1 -23.92 -6.82 53.42
C MET A 1 -24.45 -8.11 52.82
N PRO A 2 -24.23 -8.46 51.54
CA PRO A 2 -23.88 -7.65 50.36
C PRO A 2 -24.98 -7.72 49.25
N PRO A 3 -25.09 -6.73 48.34
CA PRO A 3 -25.75 -6.93 47.05
C PRO A 3 -24.76 -7.48 46.01
N ALA A 4 -25.06 -8.66 45.47
CA ALA A 4 -24.29 -9.28 44.39
C ALA A 4 -24.63 -8.62 43.04
N LYS A 5 -23.60 -8.09 42.39
CA LYS A 5 -23.60 -7.67 40.98
C LYS A 5 -23.74 -8.88 40.06
N LYS A 6 -24.50 -8.75 38.97
CA LYS A 6 -24.17 -9.18 37.58
C LYS A 6 -25.43 -9.56 36.77
N ASN A 7 -25.75 -8.79 35.74
CA ASN A 7 -25.50 -9.20 34.36
C ASN A 7 -26.11 -8.18 33.38
N ALA A 8 -25.21 -7.47 32.70
CA ALA A 8 -25.52 -6.70 31.51
C ALA A 8 -25.93 -7.65 30.38
N LYS A 9 -27.18 -7.55 29.91
CA LYS A 9 -27.56 -8.03 28.58
C LYS A 9 -26.97 -7.04 27.56
N LYS A 10 -25.75 -7.31 27.10
CA LYS A 10 -25.17 -6.63 25.96
C LYS A 10 -25.60 -7.41 24.71
N SER A 11 -26.51 -6.80 23.96
CA SER A 11 -26.92 -7.27 22.63
C SER A 11 -25.70 -7.60 21.79
N PRO A 12 -25.71 -8.69 21.00
CA PRO A 12 -24.66 -8.90 20.01
C PRO A 12 -24.77 -7.78 18.98
N ALA A 13 -23.75 -6.93 18.93
CA ALA A 13 -23.59 -5.98 17.84
C ALA A 13 -23.48 -6.76 16.52
N PRO A 14 -24.09 -6.26 15.43
CA PRO A 14 -23.98 -6.89 14.12
C PRO A 14 -22.52 -6.95 13.70
N SER A 15 -22.11 -8.11 13.20
CA SER A 15 -20.78 -8.40 12.72
C SER A 15 -20.29 -7.32 11.75
N ASP A 16 -19.23 -6.61 12.13
CA ASP A 16 -18.43 -5.80 11.22
C ASP A 16 -18.04 -6.65 9.99
N PRO A 17 -18.20 -6.12 8.76
CA PRO A 17 -17.62 -6.75 7.60
C PRO A 17 -16.10 -6.81 7.78
N LYS A 18 -15.58 -8.00 7.53
CA LYS A 18 -14.18 -8.40 7.61
C LYS A 18 -13.35 -7.66 6.56
N ASP A 19 -13.14 -6.36 6.74
CA ASP A 19 -12.17 -5.56 5.97
C ASP A 19 -10.82 -5.67 6.69
N GLY A 20 -10.21 -6.84 6.55
CA GLY A 20 -8.94 -7.19 7.17
C GLY A 20 -7.76 -6.93 6.25
N ALA A 21 -7.74 -5.81 5.53
CA ALA A 21 -6.49 -5.27 5.02
C ALA A 21 -5.88 -4.43 6.17
N ASN A 22 -4.99 -5.04 6.96
CA ASN A 22 -4.21 -4.30 7.95
C ASN A 22 -3.58 -3.09 7.26
N ALA A 23 -3.90 -1.88 7.72
CA ALA A 23 -3.27 -0.66 7.21
C ALA A 23 -1.74 -0.65 7.42
N ASP A 24 -1.20 -1.59 8.20
CA ASP A 24 0.24 -1.83 8.43
C ASP A 24 0.95 -2.54 7.26
N ASP A 25 0.21 -3.23 6.37
CA ASP A 25 0.77 -4.06 5.28
C ASP A 25 1.00 -3.29 3.97
N VAL A 26 0.70 -1.99 3.94
CA VAL A 26 0.82 -1.15 2.75
C VAL A 26 1.70 0.07 2.99
N VAL A 27 2.62 0.31 2.06
CA VAL A 27 3.39 1.54 1.97
C VAL A 27 2.57 2.59 1.24
N THR A 28 2.34 3.71 1.92
CA THR A 28 1.60 4.85 1.38
C THR A 28 2.57 5.96 0.97
N MET A 29 2.42 6.47 -0.25
CA MET A 29 3.24 7.52 -0.84
C MET A 29 2.35 8.68 -1.26
N GLN A 30 2.69 9.91 -0.84
CA GLN A 30 2.05 11.11 -1.36
C GLN A 30 2.85 11.67 -2.54
N PHE A 31 2.15 11.94 -3.64
CA PHE A 31 2.73 12.58 -4.81
C PHE A 31 1.72 13.55 -5.43
N ARG A 32 2.10 14.84 -5.53
CA ARG A 32 1.26 15.91 -6.09
C ARG A 32 -0.17 15.96 -5.53
N GLY A 33 -0.29 15.79 -4.21
CA GLY A 33 -1.59 15.82 -3.51
C GLY A 33 -2.44 14.56 -3.71
N GLN A 34 -1.89 13.52 -4.32
CA GLN A 34 -2.53 12.23 -4.52
C GLN A 34 -1.81 11.16 -3.72
N THR A 35 -2.57 10.20 -3.23
CA THR A 35 -2.06 9.12 -2.39
C THR A 35 -1.98 7.85 -3.23
N PHE A 36 -0.81 7.23 -3.20
CA PHE A 36 -0.50 5.98 -3.86
C PHE A 36 -0.17 4.93 -2.82
N THR A 37 -0.63 3.71 -3.01
CA THR A 37 -0.43 2.62 -2.05
C THR A 37 0.13 1.41 -2.76
N VAL A 38 1.14 0.79 -2.16
CA VAL A 38 1.72 -0.48 -2.62
C VAL A 38 1.92 -1.41 -1.43
N PRO A 39 1.87 -2.74 -1.61
CA PRO A 39 2.19 -3.68 -0.53
C PRO A 39 3.60 -3.43 0.00
N ARG A 40 3.75 -3.52 1.31
CA ARG A 40 5.02 -3.29 2.01
C ARG A 40 5.99 -4.45 1.78
N HIS A 41 5.50 -5.68 1.86
CA HIS A 41 6.29 -6.89 1.70
C HIS A 41 6.40 -7.29 0.24
N LEU A 42 7.60 -7.64 -0.20
CA LEU A 42 7.85 -8.08 -1.58
C LEU A 42 7.17 -9.43 -1.89
N ASP A 43 6.89 -10.25 -0.88
CA ASP A 43 6.15 -11.51 -1.03
C ASP A 43 4.69 -11.29 -1.46
N ASP A 44 4.13 -10.10 -1.18
CA ASP A 44 2.77 -9.70 -1.59
C ASP A 44 2.74 -8.95 -2.93
N TRP A 45 3.87 -8.86 -3.62
CA TRP A 45 3.95 -8.22 -4.93
C TRP A 45 3.59 -9.20 -6.04
N GLU A 46 3.07 -8.63 -7.13
CA GLU A 46 2.87 -9.38 -8.35
C GLU A 46 4.21 -9.95 -8.83
N THR A 47 4.22 -11.20 -9.28
CA THR A 47 5.44 -11.88 -9.73
C THR A 47 6.20 -11.08 -10.78
N ASP A 48 5.49 -10.42 -11.70
CA ASP A 48 6.08 -9.55 -12.71
C ASP A 48 6.79 -8.32 -12.11
N ALA A 49 6.28 -7.77 -11.00
CA ALA A 49 6.92 -6.66 -10.29
C ALA A 49 8.21 -7.14 -9.60
N CYS A 50 8.21 -8.34 -9.01
CA CYS A 50 9.39 -8.95 -8.39
C CYS A 50 10.49 -9.28 -9.43
N ILE A 51 10.10 -9.81 -10.59
CA ILE A 51 11.02 -10.05 -11.71
C ILE A 51 11.62 -8.72 -12.17
N ALA A 52 10.78 -7.72 -12.42
CA ALA A 52 11.22 -6.39 -12.83
C ALA A 52 12.18 -5.76 -11.81
N LEU A 53 11.93 -5.92 -10.51
CA LEU A 53 12.82 -5.42 -9.46
C LEU A 53 14.17 -6.16 -9.47
N SER A 54 14.17 -7.48 -9.66
CA SER A 54 15.38 -8.31 -9.79
C SER A 54 16.23 -7.93 -11.01
N GLU A 55 15.58 -7.55 -12.11
CA GLU A 55 16.23 -7.01 -13.32
C GLU A 55 16.63 -5.54 -13.19
N LYS A 56 16.47 -4.93 -12.01
CA LYS A 56 16.72 -3.49 -11.74
C LYS A 56 15.88 -2.55 -12.60
N ASN A 57 14.74 -3.04 -13.09
CA ASN A 57 13.77 -2.29 -13.87
C ASN A 57 12.69 -1.71 -12.94
N PHE A 58 13.09 -0.74 -12.11
CA PHE A 58 12.21 -0.10 -11.12
C PHE A 58 10.97 0.55 -11.75
N LEU A 59 11.08 1.06 -12.98
CA LEU A 59 9.95 1.64 -13.69
C LEU A 59 8.87 0.59 -13.97
N LEU A 60 9.27 -0.58 -14.46
CA LEU A 60 8.34 -1.66 -14.74
C LEU A 60 7.74 -2.21 -13.44
N ALA A 61 8.55 -2.37 -12.39
CA ALA A 61 8.07 -2.79 -11.08
C ALA A 61 6.99 -1.84 -10.53
N VAL A 62 7.25 -0.53 -10.55
CA VAL A 62 6.26 0.49 -10.15
C VAL A 62 5.02 0.45 -11.03
N LYS A 63 5.20 0.34 -12.34
CA LYS A 63 4.07 0.30 -13.27
C LYS A 63 3.17 -0.90 -12.96
N VAL A 64 3.72 -2.09 -12.80
CA VAL A 64 2.96 -3.31 -12.47
C VAL A 64 2.21 -3.09 -11.15
N GLN A 65 2.91 -2.63 -10.11
CA GLN A 65 2.30 -2.47 -8.80
C GLN A 65 1.19 -1.41 -8.75
N LEU A 66 1.35 -0.31 -9.49
CA LEU A 66 0.33 0.73 -9.57
C LEU A 66 -0.79 0.39 -10.55
N THR A 67 -0.57 -0.54 -11.49
CA THR A 67 -1.61 -0.97 -12.44
C THR A 67 -2.66 -1.82 -11.72
N ALA A 68 -2.28 -2.64 -10.75
CA ALA A 68 -3.18 -3.48 -9.97
C ALA A 68 -4.34 -2.71 -9.30
N GLY A 69 -4.18 -1.41 -9.02
CA GLY A 69 -5.21 -0.54 -8.42
C GLY A 69 -5.71 0.60 -9.31
N ASN A 70 -5.44 0.56 -10.64
CA ASN A 70 -5.69 1.68 -11.56
C ASN A 70 -5.02 3.01 -11.13
N GLN A 71 -4.01 2.92 -10.26
CA GLN A 71 -3.26 4.07 -9.75
C GLN A 71 -2.28 4.58 -10.81
N TRP A 72 -1.80 3.69 -11.69
CA TRP A 72 -0.94 4.05 -12.81
C TRP A 72 -1.58 5.07 -13.76
N THR A 73 -2.90 4.95 -13.98
CA THR A 73 -3.66 5.91 -14.79
C THR A 73 -3.69 7.28 -14.12
N ARG A 74 -3.91 7.33 -12.79
CA ARG A 74 -3.88 8.57 -12.00
C ARG A 74 -2.49 9.20 -12.03
N PHE A 75 -1.45 8.40 -11.89
CA PHE A 75 -0.07 8.85 -12.00
C PHE A 75 0.20 9.51 -13.36
N ASN A 76 -0.17 8.88 -14.48
CA ASN A 76 0.03 9.46 -15.81
C ASN A 76 -0.77 10.75 -16.03
N ALA A 77 -1.95 10.86 -15.44
CA ALA A 77 -2.75 12.08 -15.50
C ALA A 77 -2.10 13.26 -14.74
N LEU A 78 -1.29 13.00 -13.71
CA LEU A 78 -0.65 14.01 -12.86
C LEU A 78 0.80 14.32 -13.26
N GLY A 79 1.52 13.29 -13.71
CA GLY A 79 2.96 13.30 -13.98
C GLY A 79 3.22 12.91 -15.42
N SER A 80 2.98 13.83 -16.35
CA SER A 80 3.16 13.57 -17.79
C SER A 80 4.61 13.73 -18.26
N LYS A 81 5.54 14.07 -17.36
CA LYS A 81 6.93 14.40 -17.70
C LYS A 81 7.90 13.43 -17.04
N ARG A 82 9.01 13.17 -17.72
CA ARG A 82 10.12 12.35 -17.20
C ARG A 82 10.59 12.80 -15.80
N ARG A 83 10.61 14.10 -15.52
CA ARG A 83 11.02 14.63 -14.20
C ARG A 83 10.09 14.11 -13.08
N ASP A 84 8.79 14.13 -13.32
CA ASP A 84 7.77 13.70 -12.37
C ASP A 84 7.88 12.20 -12.10
N LEU A 85 8.17 11.43 -13.16
CA LEU A 85 8.47 10.00 -13.03
C LEU A 85 9.73 9.73 -12.22
N MET A 86 10.81 10.47 -12.44
CA MET A 86 12.04 10.27 -11.67
C MET A 86 11.86 10.66 -10.19
N GLU A 87 11.10 11.72 -9.91
CA GLU A 87 10.75 12.12 -8.54
C GLU A 87 9.91 11.05 -7.85
N PHE A 88 8.88 10.54 -8.53
CA PHE A 88 8.06 9.45 -8.02
C PHE A 88 8.86 8.17 -7.77
N LEU A 89 9.74 7.79 -8.70
CA LEU A 89 10.62 6.63 -8.54
C LEU A 89 11.56 6.79 -7.34
N ALA A 90 12.03 8.00 -7.06
CA ALA A 90 12.85 8.27 -5.88
C ALA A 90 12.05 8.10 -4.57
N ILE A 91 10.81 8.61 -4.52
CA ILE A 91 9.90 8.44 -3.37
C ILE A 91 9.59 6.96 -3.18
N PHE A 92 9.23 6.26 -4.25
CA PHE A 92 8.94 4.83 -4.24
C PHE A 92 10.15 4.02 -3.77
N GLY A 93 11.32 4.27 -4.35
CA GLY A 93 12.56 3.60 -3.98
C GLY A 93 12.91 3.82 -2.52
N ALA A 94 12.74 5.04 -1.99
CA ALA A 94 12.97 5.33 -0.57
C ALA A 94 11.98 4.58 0.33
N ALA A 95 10.71 4.53 -0.07
CA ALA A 95 9.66 3.88 0.72
C ALA A 95 9.76 2.35 0.72
N VAL A 96 10.26 1.75 -0.36
CA VAL A 96 10.44 0.29 -0.48
C VAL A 96 11.82 -0.18 0.00
N MET A 97 12.91 0.54 -0.29
CA MET A 97 14.26 0.12 0.12
C MET A 97 14.54 0.26 1.61
N GLN A 98 13.78 1.07 2.37
CA GLN A 98 13.90 1.08 3.83
C GLN A 98 13.56 -0.29 4.46
N GLU A 99 12.73 -1.08 3.80
CA GLU A 99 12.31 -2.41 4.28
C GLU A 99 13.25 -3.53 3.83
N VAL A 100 13.92 -3.40 2.68
CA VAL A 100 14.83 -4.45 2.16
C VAL A 100 16.14 -4.56 2.95
N VAL A 101 16.47 -3.53 3.75
CA VAL A 101 17.73 -3.46 4.52
C VAL A 101 17.50 -3.62 6.03
N SER A 102 16.25 -3.70 6.49
CA SER A 102 15.91 -3.95 7.91
C SER A 102 15.64 -5.43 8.16
#